data_AF-A0A533WMJ8-F1
#
_entry.id   AF-A0A533WMJ8-F1
#
_cell.length_a   1.000
_cell.length_b   1.000
_cell.length_c   1.000
_cell.angle_alpha   90.00
_cell.angle_beta   90.00
_cell.angle_gamma   90.00
#
_symmetry.space_group_name_H-M   'P 1'
#
loop_
_entity.id
_entity.type
_entity.pdbx_description
1 polymer ?
#
loop_
_entity_poly.entity_id
_entity_poly.type
_entity_poly.pdbx_seq_one_letter_code
_entity_poly.pdbx_strand_id
1 'polypeptide(L)'
;MKILVAEDEPEILRIYKLLLEEKGYQVFATEDGKKCLNAYKTELNKTMNGNIPFNLVILDYRMPEKTGSRWRRKSWRSVPLKNF
;
A
#
# COMPACT_ATOMS: atom_id res chain seq x y z
N MET A 1 -9.46 10.00 -7.30
CA MET A 1 -9.36 8.74 -6.52
C MET A 1 -7.94 8.59 -6.01
N LYS A 2 -7.77 8.12 -4.77
CA LYS A 2 -6.46 7.88 -4.15
C LYS A 2 -6.11 6.39 -4.20
N ILE A 3 -4.92 6.07 -4.70
CA ILE A 3 -4.41 4.70 -4.83
C ILE A 3 -3.11 4.59 -4.04
N LEU A 4 -2.99 3.55 -3.21
CA LEU A 4 -1.74 3.21 -2.52
C LEU A 4 -1.11 2.00 -3.21
N VAL A 5 0.17 2.07 -3.54
CA VAL A 5 0.93 1.01 -4.21
C VAL A 5 2.14 0.65 -3.35
N ALA A 6 2.34 -0.65 -3.10
CA ALA A 6 3.51 -1.20 -2.43
C ALA A 6 4.24 -2.17 -3.36
N GLU A 7 5.45 -1.80 -3.77
CA GLU A 7 6.27 -2.52 -4.74
C GLU A 7 7.74 -2.26 -4.41
N ASP A 8 8.53 -3.32 -4.16
CA ASP A 8 9.92 -3.18 -3.75
C ASP A 8 10.90 -3.02 -4.91
N GLU A 9 10.44 -3.26 -6.14
CA GLU A 9 11.19 -2.97 -7.35
C GLU A 9 10.91 -1.53 -7.85
N PRO A 10 11.90 -0.61 -7.73
CA PRO A 10 11.66 0.82 -7.96
C PRO A 10 11.28 1.15 -9.41
N GLU A 11 11.73 0.35 -10.38
CA GLU A 11 11.37 0.51 -11.78
C GLU A 11 9.89 0.19 -12.02
N ILE A 12 9.40 -0.92 -11.46
CA ILE A 12 7.99 -1.30 -11.52
C ILE A 12 7.13 -0.26 -10.78
N LEU A 13 7.55 0.17 -9.59
CA LEU A 13 6.84 1.19 -8.81
C LEU A 13 6.70 2.51 -9.59
N ARG A 14 7.75 2.91 -10.32
CA ARG A 14 7.72 4.09 -11.19
C ARG A 14 6.73 3.93 -12.34
N ILE A 15 6.68 2.75 -12.98
CA ILE A 15 5.72 2.45 -14.05
C ILE A 15 4.29 2.56 -13.51
N TYR A 16 3.99 1.93 -12.36
CA TYR A 16 2.66 2.04 -11.74
C TYR A 16 2.27 3.49 -11.46
N LYS A 17 3.21 4.27 -10.91
CA LYS A 17 2.97 5.68 -10.62
C LYS A 17 2.63 6.46 -11.88
N LEU A 18 3.45 6.37 -12.93
CA LEU A 18 3.23 7.07 -14.19
C LEU A 18 1.89 6.69 -14.82
N LEU A 19 1.60 5.40 -14.97
CA LEU A 19 0.38 4.91 -15.64
C LEU A 19 -0.91 5.30 -14.91
N LEU A 20 -0.87 5.30 -13.57
CA LEU A 20 -2.05 5.64 -12.77
C LEU A 20 -2.21 7.16 -12.64
N GLU A 21 -1.12 7.91 -12.53
CA GLU A 21 -1.16 9.39 -12.53
C GLU A 21 -1.62 9.95 -13.88
N GLU A 22 -1.19 9.36 -15.00
CA GLU A 22 -1.64 9.73 -16.35
C GLU A 22 -3.17 9.57 -16.51
N LYS A 23 -3.76 8.60 -15.80
CA LYS A 23 -5.21 8.39 -15.75
C LYS A 23 -5.95 9.35 -14.79
N GLY A 24 -5.24 10.30 -14.18
CA GLY A 24 -5.81 11.27 -13.24
C GLY A 24 -5.97 10.75 -11.80
N TYR A 25 -5.32 9.63 -11.45
CA TYR A 25 -5.33 9.13 -10.08
C TYR A 25 -4.22 9.76 -9.23
N GLN A 26 -4.51 9.95 -7.94
CA GLN A 26 -3.49 10.36 -6.99
C GLN A 26 -2.82 9.12 -6.41
N VAL A 27 -1.55 8.90 -6.76
CA VAL A 27 -0.83 7.67 -6.41
C VAL A 27 0.12 7.92 -5.25
N PHE A 28 0.03 7.05 -4.24
CA PHE A 28 0.93 7.00 -3.11
C PHE A 28 1.76 5.73 -3.24
N ALA A 29 3.06 5.91 -3.43
CA ALA A 29 4.00 4.83 -3.72
C ALA A 29 4.83 4.50 -2.47
N THR A 30 4.98 3.22 -2.16
CA THR A 30 5.79 2.72 -1.05
C THR A 30 6.63 1.53 -1.51
N GLU A 31 7.84 1.42 -0.97
CA GLU A 31 8.83 0.41 -1.42
C GLU A 31 8.80 -0.85 -0.55
N ASP A 32 7.96 -0.89 0.48
CA ASP A 32 7.83 -2.04 1.37
C ASP A 32 6.49 -2.04 2.10
N GLY A 33 6.07 -3.24 2.53
CA GLY A 33 4.79 -3.44 3.23
C GLY A 33 4.66 -2.70 4.57
N LYS A 34 5.77 -2.41 5.29
CA LYS A 34 5.71 -1.66 6.56
C LYS A 34 5.45 -0.18 6.30
N LYS A 35 6.17 0.42 5.34
CA LYS A 35 5.92 1.79 4.86
C LYS A 35 4.50 1.91 4.33
N CYS A 36 4.02 0.93 3.56
CA CYS A 36 2.63 0.87 3.08
C CYS A 36 1.63 0.91 4.23
N LEU A 37 1.78 0.03 5.22
CA LEU A 37 0.87 -0.02 6.36
C LEU A 37 0.91 1.26 7.20
N ASN A 38 2.09 1.84 7.40
CA ASN A 38 2.25 3.10 8.12
C ASN A 38 1.57 4.25 7.36
N ALA A 39 1.79 4.37 6.05
CA ALA A 39 1.13 5.37 5.21
C ALA A 39 -0.40 5.23 5.28
N TYR A 40 -0.91 3.99 5.22
CA TYR A 40 -2.34 3.72 5.36
C TYR A 40 -2.89 4.21 6.71
N LYS A 41 -2.24 3.84 7.82
CA LYS A 41 -2.66 4.25 9.17
C LYS A 41 -2.57 5.76 9.38
N THR A 42 -1.52 6.39 8.89
CA THR A 42 -1.35 7.84 8.97
C THR A 42 -2.47 8.57 8.26
N GLU A 43 -2.84 8.15 7.05
CA GLU A 43 -3.96 8.76 6.33
C GLU A 43 -5.32 8.44 6.97
N LEU A 44 -5.50 7.22 7.50
CA LEU A 44 -6.70 6.83 8.23
C LEU A 44 -6.92 7.68 9.49
N ASN A 45 -5.85 8.01 10.22
CA ASN A 45 -5.93 8.87 11.40
C ASN A 45 -6.25 10.33 11.06
N LYS A 46 -5.91 10.79 9.84
CA LYS A 46 -6.27 12.14 9.36
C LYS A 46 -7.74 12.23 8.93
N THR A 47 -8.32 11.12 8.49
CA THR A 47 -9.74 11.08 8.14
C THR A 47 -10.61 11.06 9.41
N MET A 48 -11.28 12.17 9.69
CA MET A 48 -12.32 12.22 10.72
C MET A 48 -13.47 11.27 10.34
N ASN A 49 -14.02 10.55 11.33
CA ASN A 49 -15.13 9.60 11.20
C ASN A 49 -14.87 8.27 10.46
N GLY A 50 -13.63 7.79 10.41
CA GLY A 50 -13.36 6.41 9.94
C GLY A 50 -13.60 6.19 8.44
N ASN A 51 -13.60 7.27 7.65
CA ASN A 51 -13.63 7.18 6.20
C ASN A 51 -12.37 6.47 5.68
N ILE A 52 -12.54 5.65 4.64
CA ILE A 52 -11.45 4.90 4.04
C ILE A 52 -10.54 5.89 3.27
N PRO A 53 -9.24 6.01 3.60
CA PRO A 53 -8.35 7.01 3.02
C PRO A 53 -7.95 6.72 1.56
N PHE A 54 -8.02 5.46 1.14
CA PHE A 54 -7.64 5.00 -0.20
C PHE A 54 -8.79 4.24 -0.85
N ASN A 55 -8.99 4.47 -2.15
CA ASN A 55 -10.00 3.76 -2.92
C ASN A 55 -9.50 2.39 -3.40
N LEU A 56 -8.19 2.24 -3.55
CA LEU A 56 -7.54 1.01 -3.98
C LEU A 56 -6.15 0.91 -3.32
N VAL A 57 -5.79 -0.29 -2.90
CA VAL A 57 -4.45 -0.62 -2.40
C VAL A 57 -3.91 -1.78 -3.23
N ILE A 58 -2.78 -1.57 -3.91
CA ILE A 58 -2.07 -2.55 -4.72
C ILE A 58 -0.85 -2.99 -3.91
N LEU A 59 -0.76 -4.28 -3.61
CA LEU A 59 0.35 -4.86 -2.86
C LEU A 59 1.03 -5.90 -3.73
N ASP A 60 2.32 -5.75 -3.97
CA ASP A 60 3.11 -6.83 -4.53
C ASP A 60 3.21 -7.99 -3.52
N TYR A 61 2.91 -9.20 -3.99
CA TYR A 61 3.01 -10.42 -3.22
C TYR A 61 4.46 -10.90 -3.09
N ARG A 62 5.34 -10.50 -4.01
CA ARG A 62 6.73 -10.97 -4.07
C ARG A 62 7.73 -10.12 -3.30
N MET A 63 7.30 -9.08 -2.59
CA MET A 63 8.17 -8.31 -1.69
C MET A 63 8.92 -9.21 -0.68
N PRO A 64 10.23 -9.44 -0.85
CA PRO A 64 11.07 -9.99 0.21
C PRO A 64 11.17 -8.89 1.27
N GLU A 65 10.83 -9.20 2.52
CA GLU A 65 11.06 -8.27 3.62
C GLU A 65 12.54 -7.90 3.64
N LYS A 66 12.91 -6.72 3.12
CA LYS A 66 14.24 -6.15 3.28
C LYS A 66 14.39 -5.65 4.72
N THR A 67 14.30 -6.59 5.66
CA THR A 67 14.91 -6.59 6.99
C THR A 67 14.99 -8.05 7.41
N GLY A 68 16.21 -8.58 7.56
CA GLY A 68 16.50 -10.00 7.78
C GLY A 68 15.44 -10.77 8.56
N SER A 69 14.83 -11.76 7.90
CA SER A 69 14.29 -12.99 8.49
C SER A 69 13.48 -12.85 9.80
N ARG A 70 12.28 -12.23 9.83
CA ARG A 70 11.29 -12.55 10.91
C ARG A 70 9.83 -12.08 10.78
N TRP A 71 9.24 -11.70 9.66
CA TRP A 71 7.88 -11.09 9.73
C TRP A 71 6.82 -11.64 8.79
N ARG A 72 7.12 -12.69 8.00
CA ARG A 72 6.19 -13.38 7.07
C ARG A 72 4.90 -13.97 7.66
N ARG A 73 4.66 -13.94 8.98
CA ARG A 73 3.54 -14.67 9.61
C ARG A 73 2.65 -13.90 10.58
N LYS A 74 2.96 -12.64 10.93
CA LYS A 74 2.29 -11.97 12.06
C LYS A 74 1.24 -10.92 11.70
N SER A 75 1.26 -10.34 10.50
CA SER A 75 0.44 -9.16 10.18
C SER A 75 -0.89 -9.43 9.45
N TRP A 76 -1.05 -10.58 8.77
CA TRP A 76 -2.25 -10.88 7.96
C TRP A 76 -3.54 -11.09 8.79
N ARG A 77 -3.44 -11.33 10.10
CA ARG A 77 -4.61 -11.56 10.98
C ARG A 77 -5.39 -10.30 11.38
N SER A 78 -4.89 -9.12 11.04
CA SER A 78 -5.45 -7.86 11.54
C SER A 78 -6.14 -7.01 10.46
N VAL A 79 -6.21 -7.48 9.21
CA VAL A 79 -6.91 -6.79 8.13
C VAL A 79 -8.19 -7.57 7.83
N PRO A 80 -9.39 -7.05 8.14
CA PRO A 80 -10.62 -7.71 7.76
C PRO A 80 -10.79 -7.59 6.24
N LEU A 81 -10.42 -8.64 5.52
CA LEU A 81 -10.80 -8.80 4.12
C LEU A 81 -12.30 -9.09 4.09
N LYS A 82 -13.09 -8.09 3.67
CA LYS A 82 -14.42 -8.37 3.13
C LYS A 82 -14.20 -9.02 1.77
N ASN A 83 -14.54 -10.30 1.69
CA ASN A 83 -14.58 -11.04 0.42
C ASN A 83 -15.60 -10.37 -0.51
N PHE A 84 -15.17 -10.07 -1.73
CA PHE A 84 -16.05 -9.88 -2.89
C PHE A 84 -15.99 -11.16 -3.72
#